data_AF-A0AAF1ATS7-F1
#
_entry.id   AF-A0AAF1ATS7-F1
#
_cell.length_a   1.000
_cell.length_b   1.000
_cell.length_c   1.000
_cell.angle_alpha   90.00
_cell.angle_beta   90.00
_cell.angle_gamma   90.00
#
_symmetry.space_group_name_H-M   'P 1'
#
loop_
_entity.id
_entity.type
_entity.pdbx_description
1 polymer ?
#
loop_
_entity_poly.entity_id
_entity_poly.type
_entity_poly.pdbx_seq_one_letter_code
_entity_poly.pdbx_strand_id
1 'polypeptide(L)'
;MRGKHQGVQKRLLDVNPRAFYMPCGLLSDMANSSLYNVFANSAKRWNLLLEYVDDLTLKSFRVTRWESRIESVKAIRTQAPKIRDALMKLVEFSIFEFILSLVIWHDILHKINFLSKNLQSEDMRLDVAITSLKGLVSFFENYRESGLHQL
;
A
#
# COMPACT_ATOMS: atom_id res chain seq x y z
N MET A 1 -11.08 7.75 14.27
CA MET A 1 -12.45 7.56 14.80
C MET A 1 -13.22 6.70 13.81
N ARG A 2 -13.59 5.47 14.20
CA ARG A 2 -14.35 4.51 13.39
C ARG A 2 -15.82 4.63 13.78
N GLY A 3 -16.74 4.73 12.84
CA GLY A 3 -18.15 4.96 13.16
C GLY A 3 -19.03 5.08 11.92
N LYS A 4 -20.00 4.17 11.79
CA LYS A 4 -20.98 4.18 10.69
C LYS A 4 -21.94 5.38 10.79
N HIS A 5 -22.15 5.88 12.00
CA HIS A 5 -23.16 6.88 12.29
C HIS A 5 -22.60 8.29 12.54
N GLN A 6 -21.29 8.42 12.81
CA GLN A 6 -20.63 9.70 13.11
C GLN A 6 -19.14 9.67 12.74
N GLY A 7 -18.56 10.86 12.51
CA GLY A 7 -17.14 11.04 12.20
C GLY A 7 -16.80 10.99 10.70
N VAL A 8 -15.52 10.85 10.38
CA VAL A 8 -14.98 10.96 9.01
C VAL A 8 -15.59 9.93 8.06
N GLN A 9 -15.80 8.70 8.54
CA GLN A 9 -16.41 7.64 7.75
C GLN A 9 -17.84 7.98 7.32
N LYS A 10 -18.64 8.58 8.22
CA LYS A 10 -20.01 9.00 7.91
C LYS A 10 -20.02 10.14 6.88
N ARG A 11 -19.17 11.16 7.06
CA ARG A 11 -19.05 12.28 6.11
C ARG A 11 -18.65 11.81 4.70
N LEU A 12 -17.72 10.86 4.60
CA LEU A 12 -17.33 10.26 3.32
C LEU A 12 -18.48 9.49 2.65
N LEU A 13 -19.27 8.75 3.43
CA LEU A 13 -20.46 8.04 2.93
C LEU A 13 -21.58 9.00 2.51
N ASP A 14 -21.71 10.15 3.17
CA ASP A 14 -22.70 11.17 2.80
C ASP A 14 -22.33 11.84 1.46
N VAL A 15 -21.04 11.97 1.15
CA VAL A 15 -20.55 12.48 -0.15
C VAL A 15 -20.59 11.38 -1.23
N ASN A 16 -20.19 10.16 -0.90
CA ASN A 16 -20.19 9.03 -1.81
C ASN A 16 -20.76 7.78 -1.10
N PRO A 17 -22.03 7.42 -1.33
CA PRO A 17 -22.65 6.27 -0.68
C PRO A 17 -22.04 4.92 -1.09
N ARG A 18 -21.25 4.88 -2.17
CA ARG A 18 -20.48 3.70 -2.60
C ARG A 18 -19.10 3.61 -1.94
N ALA A 19 -18.71 4.58 -1.11
CA ALA A 19 -17.42 4.57 -0.46
C ALA A 19 -17.32 3.39 0.52
N PHE A 20 -16.39 2.47 0.26
CA PHE A 20 -16.15 1.34 1.14
C PHE A 20 -15.17 1.72 2.25
N TYR A 21 -15.53 1.42 3.51
CA TYR A 21 -14.59 1.53 4.62
C TYR A 21 -13.82 0.22 4.77
N MET A 22 -12.57 0.21 4.32
CA MET A 22 -11.64 -0.89 4.56
C MET A 22 -10.77 -0.55 5.78
N PRO A 23 -10.79 -1.34 6.87
CA PRO A 23 -9.80 -1.18 7.93
C PRO A 23 -8.40 -1.46 7.39
N CYS A 24 -7.46 -0.54 7.63
CA CYS A 24 -6.12 -0.55 7.04
C CYS A 24 -5.19 -1.69 7.52
N GLY A 25 -5.61 -2.55 8.46
CA GLY A 25 -4.91 -3.80 8.77
C GLY A 25 -5.21 -4.95 7.80
N LEU A 26 -6.39 -4.93 7.18
CA LEU A 26 -6.87 -6.04 6.35
C LEU A 26 -6.01 -6.20 5.07
N LEU A 27 -5.58 -5.09 4.47
CA LEU A 27 -4.82 -5.10 3.21
C LEU A 27 -3.48 -5.83 3.31
N SER A 28 -2.71 -5.60 4.38
CA SER A 28 -1.40 -6.25 4.55
C SER A 28 -1.52 -7.72 4.94
N ASP A 29 -2.50 -8.08 5.77
CA ASP A 29 -2.74 -9.48 6.19
C ASP A 29 -3.29 -10.30 5.03
N MET A 30 -4.19 -9.73 4.24
CA MET A 30 -4.66 -10.31 2.98
C MET A 30 -3.49 -10.49 2.02
N ALA A 31 -2.54 -9.56 2.00
CA ALA A 31 -1.42 -9.66 1.08
C ALA A 31 -0.46 -10.80 1.37
N ASN A 32 -0.06 -10.89 2.63
CA ASN A 32 0.83 -11.94 3.07
C ASN A 32 0.14 -13.30 2.93
N SER A 33 -1.13 -13.41 3.34
CA SER A 33 -1.87 -14.67 3.22
C SER A 33 -2.13 -15.06 1.76
N SER A 34 -2.49 -14.13 0.88
CA SER A 34 -2.72 -14.41 -0.54
C SER A 34 -1.44 -14.84 -1.27
N LEU A 35 -0.32 -14.14 -1.10
CA LEU A 35 0.96 -14.54 -1.68
C LEU A 35 1.42 -15.90 -1.14
N TYR A 36 1.32 -16.08 0.18
CA TYR A 36 1.69 -17.34 0.83
C TYR A 36 0.84 -18.49 0.30
N ASN A 37 -0.49 -18.33 0.23
CA ASN A 37 -1.37 -19.36 -0.29
C ASN A 37 -1.02 -19.70 -1.75
N VAL A 38 -0.71 -18.73 -2.60
CA VAL A 38 -0.40 -19.01 -4.03
C VAL A 38 0.88 -19.82 -4.18
N PHE A 39 1.95 -19.41 -3.50
CA PHE A 39 3.28 -19.98 -3.70
C PHE A 39 3.57 -21.18 -2.79
N ALA A 40 3.05 -21.20 -1.55
CA ALA A 40 3.27 -22.30 -0.60
C ALA A 40 2.35 -23.52 -0.85
N ASN A 41 1.30 -23.38 -1.66
CA ASN A 41 0.44 -24.51 -2.06
C ASN A 41 1.17 -25.57 -2.93
N SER A 42 2.36 -25.27 -3.44
CA SER A 42 3.15 -26.23 -4.21
C SER A 42 4.64 -25.92 -4.13
N ALA A 43 5.47 -26.94 -3.86
CA ALA A 43 6.92 -26.82 -3.91
C ALA A 43 7.43 -26.26 -5.26
N LYS A 44 6.74 -26.58 -6.37
CA LYS A 44 7.06 -26.05 -7.70
C LYS A 44 6.83 -24.53 -7.78
N ARG A 45 5.71 -24.05 -7.23
CA ARG A 45 5.40 -22.62 -7.21
C ARG A 45 6.35 -21.87 -6.27
N TRP A 46 6.68 -22.46 -5.13
CA TRP A 46 7.67 -21.90 -4.20
C TRP A 46 9.05 -21.75 -4.84
N ASN A 47 9.55 -22.80 -5.52
CA ASN A 47 10.83 -22.73 -6.23
C ASN A 47 10.80 -21.70 -7.37
N LEU A 48 9.68 -21.59 -8.10
CA LEU A 48 9.51 -20.54 -9.11
C LEU A 48 9.60 -19.14 -8.51
N LEU A 49 9.03 -18.91 -7.32
CA LEU A 49 9.17 -17.61 -6.64
C LEU A 49 10.65 -17.32 -6.31
N LEU A 50 11.38 -18.32 -5.80
CA LEU A 50 12.79 -18.20 -5.43
C LEU A 50 13.71 -17.96 -6.64
N GLU A 51 13.31 -18.32 -7.86
CA GLU A 51 14.05 -17.95 -9.09
C GLU A 51 14.05 -16.43 -9.34
N TYR A 52 13.04 -15.72 -8.83
CA TYR A 52 12.86 -14.28 -9.05
C TYR A 52 13.24 -13.45 -7.82
N VAL A 53 12.97 -13.99 -6.63
CA VAL A 53 13.05 -13.29 -5.35
C VAL A 53 14.09 -13.97 -4.46
N ASP A 54 15.22 -13.29 -4.26
CA ASP A 54 16.37 -13.81 -3.51
C ASP A 54 16.12 -13.87 -1.99
N ASP A 55 15.30 -12.96 -1.45
CA ASP A 55 14.89 -12.96 -0.04
C ASP A 55 13.63 -12.11 0.20
N LEU A 56 12.48 -12.75 0.46
CA LEU A 56 11.22 -12.05 0.81
C LEU A 56 11.07 -12.00 2.33
N THR A 57 11.74 -11.06 2.98
CA THR A 57 11.58 -10.88 4.42
C THR A 57 10.31 -10.08 4.73
N LEU A 58 9.18 -10.76 4.90
CA LEU A 58 7.92 -10.14 5.35
C LEU A 58 7.97 -9.93 6.86
N LYS A 59 7.94 -8.67 7.31
CA LYS A 59 7.88 -8.35 8.74
C LYS A 59 6.44 -8.50 9.28
N SER A 60 6.31 -9.21 10.40
CA SER A 60 5.05 -9.38 11.15
C SER A 60 4.61 -8.08 11.85
N PHE A 61 3.29 -7.94 12.02
CA PHE A 61 2.58 -6.71 12.38
C PHE A 61 2.67 -6.31 13.86
N ARG A 62 2.54 -4.99 14.10
CA ARG A 62 2.05 -4.43 15.38
C ARG A 62 0.93 -3.40 15.10
N VAL A 63 -0.23 -3.60 15.73
CA VAL A 63 -1.53 -2.95 15.44
C VAL A 63 -1.56 -1.43 15.60
N THR A 64 -0.67 -0.88 16.42
CA THR A 64 -0.89 0.42 17.05
C THR A 64 -0.36 1.62 16.29
N ARG A 65 0.38 1.45 15.19
CA ARG A 65 0.93 2.58 14.43
C ARG A 65 0.71 2.43 12.93
N TRP A 66 0.51 3.55 12.27
CA TRP A 66 0.25 3.58 10.84
C TRP A 66 1.51 3.34 10.00
N GLU A 67 2.68 3.69 10.54
CA GLU A 67 4.00 3.42 9.96
C GLU A 67 4.30 1.94 9.82
N SER A 68 3.86 1.10 10.77
CA SER A 68 4.08 -0.34 10.70
C SER A 68 3.38 -0.96 9.48
N ARG A 69 2.35 -0.30 8.94
CA ARG A 69 1.59 -0.72 7.75
C ARG A 69 2.31 -0.40 6.44
N ILE A 70 3.03 0.72 6.38
CA ILE A 70 3.86 1.06 5.21
C ILE A 70 5.05 0.11 5.17
N GLU A 71 5.70 -0.11 6.32
CA GLU A 71 6.87 -0.97 6.41
C GLU A 71 6.57 -2.46 6.15
N SER A 72 5.36 -2.95 6.41
CA SER A 72 5.00 -4.35 6.15
C SER A 72 4.85 -4.66 4.66
N VAL A 73 4.30 -3.72 3.88
CA VAL A 73 4.13 -3.89 2.42
C VAL A 73 5.34 -3.36 1.63
N LYS A 74 6.30 -2.72 2.29
CA LYS A 74 7.54 -2.21 1.67
C LYS A 74 8.34 -3.30 0.97
N ALA A 75 8.45 -4.48 1.59
CA ALA A 75 9.13 -5.62 0.99
C ALA A 75 8.43 -6.13 -0.29
N ILE A 76 7.09 -6.09 -0.30
CA ILE A 76 6.30 -6.42 -1.49
C ILE A 76 6.50 -5.34 -2.56
N ARG A 77 6.48 -4.05 -2.17
CA ARG A 77 6.68 -2.92 -3.08
C ARG A 77 8.04 -2.96 -3.78
N THR A 78 9.12 -3.22 -3.04
CA THR A 78 10.48 -3.25 -3.59
C THR A 78 10.68 -4.41 -4.57
N GLN A 79 9.95 -5.51 -4.37
CA GLN A 79 10.06 -6.71 -5.18
C GLN A 79 8.90 -6.88 -6.16
N ALA A 80 8.02 -5.89 -6.28
CA ALA A 80 6.80 -5.98 -7.07
C ALA A 80 7.03 -6.38 -8.55
N PRO A 81 8.06 -5.87 -9.27
CA PRO A 81 8.35 -6.33 -10.64
C PRO A 81 8.70 -7.82 -10.70
N LYS A 82 9.51 -8.31 -9.76
CA LYS A 82 9.90 -9.72 -9.65
C LYS A 82 8.71 -10.61 -9.33
N ILE A 83 7.87 -10.18 -8.39
CA ILE A 83 6.63 -10.89 -7.99
C ILE A 83 5.65 -10.94 -9.16
N ARG A 84 5.49 -9.84 -9.91
CA ARG A 84 4.66 -9.78 -11.12
C ARG A 84 5.12 -10.82 -12.14
N ASP A 85 6.40 -10.87 -12.45
CA ASP A 85 6.93 -11.78 -13.47
C ASP A 85 6.70 -13.26 -13.07
N ALA A 86 6.88 -13.57 -11.79
CA ALA A 86 6.56 -14.89 -11.25
C ALA A 86 5.05 -15.22 -11.34
N LEU A 87 4.17 -14.27 -11.02
CA LEU A 87 2.71 -14.43 -11.12
C LEU A 87 2.23 -14.55 -12.58
N MET A 88 2.84 -13.82 -13.52
CA MET A 88 2.55 -13.94 -14.95
C MET A 88 2.87 -15.34 -15.47
N LYS A 89 3.99 -15.94 -15.03
CA LYS A 89 4.33 -17.33 -15.36
C LYS A 89 3.32 -18.34 -14.79
N LEU A 90 2.64 -18.02 -13.70
CA LEU A 90 1.60 -18.87 -13.10
C LEU A 90 0.19 -18.59 -13.63
N VAL A 91 0.01 -17.55 -14.47
CA VAL A 91 -1.29 -17.11 -14.99
C VAL A 91 -2.27 -16.72 -13.85
N GLU A 92 -1.73 -16.21 -12.73
CA GLU A 92 -2.48 -15.85 -11.52
C GLU A 92 -2.85 -14.36 -11.51
N PHE A 93 -3.74 -13.95 -12.43
CA PHE A 93 -4.09 -12.53 -12.66
C PHE A 93 -4.80 -11.86 -11.47
N SER A 94 -5.59 -12.59 -10.69
CA SER A 94 -6.32 -12.04 -9.53
C SER A 94 -5.37 -11.56 -8.43
N ILE A 95 -4.22 -12.22 -8.27
CA ILE A 95 -3.20 -11.81 -7.30
C ILE A 95 -2.39 -10.64 -7.85
N PHE A 96 -2.19 -10.54 -9.16
CA PHE A 96 -1.54 -9.39 -9.77
C PHE A 96 -2.30 -8.08 -9.50
N GLU A 97 -3.62 -8.03 -9.74
CA GLU A 97 -4.45 -6.85 -9.44
C GLU A 97 -4.38 -6.45 -7.97
N PHE A 98 -4.32 -7.45 -7.10
CA PHE A 98 -4.21 -7.25 -5.67
C PHE A 98 -2.84 -6.70 -5.28
N ILE A 99 -1.73 -7.21 -5.83
CA ILE A 99 -0.37 -6.67 -5.61
C ILE A 99 -0.25 -5.24 -6.15
N LEU A 100 -0.82 -4.96 -7.31
CA LEU A 100 -0.87 -3.62 -7.89
C LEU A 100 -1.57 -2.65 -6.93
N SER A 101 -2.70 -3.07 -6.36
CA SER A 101 -3.43 -2.28 -5.37
C SER A 101 -2.58 -1.98 -4.13
N LEU A 102 -1.78 -2.94 -3.64
CA LEU A 102 -0.89 -2.70 -2.50
C LEU A 102 0.22 -1.71 -2.80
N VAL A 103 0.80 -1.78 -3.99
CA VAL A 103 1.84 -0.85 -4.42
C VAL A 103 1.29 0.57 -4.46
N ILE A 104 0.11 0.75 -5.04
CA ILE A 104 -0.60 2.04 -5.05
C ILE A 104 -0.82 2.55 -3.63
N TRP A 105 -1.34 1.69 -2.75
CA TRP A 105 -1.58 2.06 -1.36
C TRP A 105 -0.30 2.42 -0.62
N HIS A 106 0.79 1.69 -0.83
CA HIS A 106 2.08 1.98 -0.22
C HIS A 106 2.57 3.37 -0.62
N ASP A 107 2.58 3.69 -1.91
CA ASP A 107 3.15 4.95 -2.42
C ASP A 107 2.35 6.16 -1.92
N ILE A 108 1.02 6.06 -1.94
CA ILE A 108 0.10 7.08 -1.40
C ILE A 108 0.35 7.29 0.10
N LEU A 109 0.33 6.20 0.88
CA LEU A 109 0.46 6.28 2.33
C LEU A 109 1.86 6.77 2.74
N HIS A 110 2.90 6.33 2.05
CA HIS A 110 4.27 6.76 2.29
C HIS A 110 4.41 8.28 2.10
N LYS A 111 3.86 8.84 1.02
CA LYS A 111 3.93 10.28 0.78
C LYS A 111 3.15 11.08 1.82
N ILE A 112 1.96 10.62 2.19
CA ILE A 112 1.16 11.22 3.27
C ILE A 112 1.93 11.17 4.60
N ASN A 113 2.65 10.08 4.90
CA ASN A 113 3.46 9.93 6.11
C ASN A 113 4.55 10.94 6.23
N PHE A 114 5.34 11.02 5.18
CA PHE A 114 6.43 11.94 5.12
C PHE A 114 5.96 13.37 5.42
N LEU A 115 4.86 13.79 4.80
CA LEU A 115 4.32 15.14 5.03
C LEU A 115 3.67 15.30 6.40
N SER A 116 2.94 14.30 6.89
CA SER A 116 2.34 14.34 8.22
C SER A 116 3.40 14.53 9.32
N LYS A 117 4.55 13.87 9.19
CA LYS A 117 5.70 14.07 10.10
C LYS A 117 6.26 15.47 10.01
N ASN A 118 6.48 15.97 8.79
CA ASN A 118 6.99 17.31 8.59
C ASN A 118 6.06 18.34 9.24
N LEU A 119 4.74 18.21 9.02
CA LEU A 119 3.73 19.12 9.56
C LEU A 119 3.62 19.10 11.09
N GLN A 120 4.10 18.04 11.75
CA GLN A 120 4.13 17.91 13.22
C GLN A 120 5.43 18.42 13.84
N SER A 121 6.38 18.92 13.03
CA SER A 121 7.62 19.53 13.54
C SER A 121 7.32 20.78 14.38
N GLU A 122 8.02 20.94 15.50
CA GLU A 122 7.91 22.11 16.37
C GLU A 122 8.22 23.42 15.64
N ASP A 123 9.12 23.37 14.65
CA ASP A 123 9.55 24.52 13.85
C ASP A 123 8.73 24.73 12.56
N MET A 124 7.55 24.11 12.44
CA MET A 124 6.76 24.16 11.22
C MET A 124 6.19 25.56 10.94
N ARG A 125 6.55 26.13 9.78
CA ARG A 125 6.04 27.42 9.29
C ARG A 125 4.83 27.24 8.37
N LEU A 126 3.84 28.12 8.48
CA LEU A 126 2.58 28.03 7.71
C LEU A 126 2.79 28.13 6.20
N ASP A 127 3.70 28.98 5.74
CA ASP A 127 4.05 29.12 4.31
C ASP A 127 4.67 27.84 3.75
N VAL A 128 5.56 27.19 4.54
CA VAL A 128 6.17 25.90 4.21
C VAL A 128 5.12 24.78 4.21
N ALA A 129 4.20 24.78 5.18
CA ALA A 129 3.11 23.82 5.26
C ALA A 129 2.18 23.89 4.04
N ILE A 130 1.77 25.09 3.63
CA ILE A 130 0.95 25.30 2.43
C ILE A 130 1.67 24.80 1.19
N THR A 131 2.95 25.12 1.04
CA THR A 131 3.77 24.67 -0.09
C THR A 131 3.87 23.14 -0.12
N SER A 132 4.07 22.52 1.04
CA SER A 132 4.15 21.05 1.18
C SER A 132 2.84 20.36 0.83
N LEU A 133 1.69 20.94 1.23
CA LEU A 133 0.37 20.42 0.88
C LEU A 133 0.07 20.56 -0.62
N LYS A 134 0.46 21.68 -1.25
CA LYS A 134 0.37 21.82 -2.71
C LYS A 134 1.22 20.77 -3.42
N GLY A 135 2.44 20.53 -2.94
CA GLY A 135 3.31 19.46 -3.44
C GLY A 135 2.70 18.06 -3.29
N LEU A 136 1.89 17.81 -2.25
CA LEU A 136 1.15 16.56 -2.10
C LEU A 136 0.08 16.39 -3.19
N VAL A 137 -0.67 17.47 -3.49
CA VAL A 137 -1.69 17.46 -4.53
C VAL A 137 -1.06 17.16 -5.89
N SER A 138 0.01 17.90 -6.24
CA SER A 138 0.74 17.66 -7.50
C SER A 138 1.34 16.24 -7.58
N PHE A 139 1.78 15.68 -6.44
CA PHE A 139 2.19 14.27 -6.41
C PHE A 139 1.04 13.34 -6.81
N PHE A 140 -0.16 13.50 -6.25
CA PHE A 140 -1.31 12.64 -6.60
C PHE A 140 -1.76 12.81 -8.05
N GLU A 141 -1.73 14.03 -8.58
CA GLU A 141 -2.02 14.29 -9.99
C GLU A 141 -1.04 13.57 -10.91
N ASN A 142 0.26 13.71 -10.65
CA ASN A 142 1.30 13.03 -11.43
C ASN A 142 1.27 11.50 -11.28
N TYR A 143 0.98 11.02 -10.06
CA TYR A 143 0.88 9.59 -9.76
C TYR A 143 -0.28 8.93 -10.51
N ARG A 144 -1.40 9.64 -10.70
CA ARG A 144 -2.53 9.16 -11.50
C ARG A 144 -2.15 8.92 -12.96
N GLU A 145 -1.34 9.79 -13.55
CA GLU A 145 -0.98 9.72 -14.98
C GLU A 145 0.16 8.74 -15.26
N SER A 146 1.11 8.58 -14.33
CA SER A 146 2.38 7.88 -14.62
C SER A 146 2.92 6.99 -13.50
N GLY A 147 2.24 6.91 -12.35
CA GLY A 147 2.74 6.25 -11.15
C GLY A 147 2.99 4.75 -11.30
N LEU A 148 2.37 4.11 -12.29
CA LEU A 148 2.43 2.66 -12.51
C LEU A 148 3.30 2.24 -13.70
N HIS A 149 3.90 3.18 -14.44
CA HIS A 149 4.75 2.84 -15.59
C HIS A 149 6.03 2.08 -15.23
N GLN A 150 6.39 2.03 -13.95
CA GLN A 150 7.58 1.34 -13.42
C GLN A 150 7.28 -0.04 -12.82
N LEU A 151 6.01 -0.45 -12.83
CA LEU A 151 5.53 -1.74 -12.32
C LEU A 151 5.33 -2.76 -13.41
#